data_AF-A0A132HZC7-F1
#
_entry.id   AF-A0A132HZC7-F1
#
_cell.length_a   1.000
_cell.length_b   1.000
_cell.length_c   1.000
_cell.angle_alpha   90.00
_cell.angle_beta   90.00
_cell.angle_gamma   90.00
#
_symmetry.space_group_name_H-M   'P 1'
#
loop_
_entity.id
_entity.type
_entity.pdbx_description
1 polymer ?
#
loop_
_entity_poly.entity_id
_entity_poly.type
_entity_poly.pdbx_seq_one_letter_code
_entity_poly.pdbx_strand_id
1 'polypeptide(L)'
;MKTLEQLKKELLEDGIIDAQEVKELQEVLYADGVIDKDEANFLFELNDAVSGHDNHPSWNKFFVKAITSFLLEDEVSPGEIDDDEAEWLYAKVIGDGQVDGVEKELLENLKKEAKSFPTKLEGLLK
;
A
#
# COMPACT_ATOMS: atom_id res chain seq x y z
N MET A 1 -16.41 -3.44 -17.00
CA MET A 1 -15.32 -3.10 -16.05
C MET A 1 -15.34 -4.16 -14.98
N LYS A 2 -14.19 -4.77 -14.64
CA LYS A 2 -14.10 -5.71 -13.51
C LYS A 2 -14.32 -4.92 -12.21
N THR A 3 -14.98 -5.53 -11.23
CA THR A 3 -15.04 -4.97 -9.86
C THR A 3 -13.77 -5.31 -9.09
N LEU A 4 -13.44 -4.55 -8.03
CA LEU A 4 -12.28 -4.85 -7.17
C LEU A 4 -12.36 -6.26 -6.56
N GLU A 5 -13.56 -6.72 -6.17
CA GLU A 5 -13.74 -8.08 -5.65
C GLU A 5 -13.46 -9.17 -6.70
N GLN A 6 -13.85 -8.95 -7.95
CA GLN A 6 -13.53 -9.88 -9.04
C GLN A 6 -12.03 -9.91 -9.32
N LEU A 7 -11.41 -8.73 -9.36
CA LEU A 7 -9.97 -8.58 -9.56
C LEU A 7 -9.20 -9.30 -8.44
N LYS A 8 -9.57 -9.08 -7.18
CA LYS A 8 -8.99 -9.79 -6.02
C LYS A 8 -8.98 -11.30 -6.19
N LYS A 9 -10.12 -11.85 -6.62
CA LYS A 9 -10.27 -13.29 -6.76
C LYS A 9 -9.37 -13.86 -7.84
N GLU A 10 -9.22 -13.17 -8.97
CA GLU A 10 -8.34 -13.58 -10.06
C GLU A 10 -6.87 -13.50 -9.62
N LEU A 11 -6.47 -12.39 -8.99
CA LEU A 11 -5.10 -12.12 -8.54
C LEU A 11 -4.62 -13.04 -7.39
N LEU A 12 -5.55 -13.62 -6.62
CA LEU A 12 -5.21 -14.52 -5.52
C LEU A 12 -5.38 -15.99 -5.91
N GLU A 13 -5.64 -16.31 -7.18
CA GLU A 13 -5.91 -17.68 -7.61
C GLU A 13 -4.67 -18.59 -7.50
N ASP A 14 -3.50 -18.07 -7.84
CA ASP A 14 -2.21 -18.77 -7.71
C ASP A 14 -1.45 -18.39 -6.41
N GLY A 15 -1.95 -17.38 -5.70
CA GLY A 15 -1.42 -16.91 -4.42
C GLY A 15 -0.14 -16.09 -4.54
N ILE A 16 0.18 -15.56 -5.72
CA ILE A 16 1.28 -14.62 -5.91
C ILE A 16 0.80 -13.42 -6.75
N ILE A 17 1.51 -12.30 -6.66
CA ILE A 17 1.32 -11.19 -7.59
C ILE A 17 2.50 -11.14 -8.57
N ASP A 18 2.23 -11.37 -9.84
CA ASP A 18 3.21 -11.34 -10.93
C ASP A 18 3.34 -9.97 -11.62
N ALA A 19 4.28 -9.85 -12.55
CA ALA A 19 4.53 -8.59 -13.25
C ALA A 19 3.39 -8.13 -14.17
N GLN A 20 2.60 -9.05 -14.69
CA GLN A 20 1.45 -8.77 -15.56
C GLN A 20 0.24 -8.33 -14.72
N GLU A 21 0.04 -8.97 -13.58
CA GLU A 21 -0.98 -8.61 -12.59
C GLU A 21 -0.76 -7.22 -12.00
N VAL A 22 0.49 -6.85 -11.71
CA VAL A 22 0.83 -5.48 -11.30
C VAL A 22 0.40 -4.46 -12.36
N LYS A 23 0.54 -4.79 -13.66
CA LYS A 23 0.10 -3.87 -14.71
C LYS A 23 -1.41 -3.74 -14.75
N GLU A 24 -2.14 -4.86 -14.62
CA GLU A 24 -3.61 -4.82 -14.57
C GLU A 24 -4.09 -3.99 -13.37
N LEU A 25 -3.46 -4.16 -12.21
CA LEU A 25 -3.72 -3.35 -11.02
C LEU A 25 -3.47 -1.86 -11.26
N GLN A 26 -2.34 -1.50 -11.88
CA GLN A 26 -2.05 -0.11 -12.22
C GLN A 26 -3.08 0.49 -13.18
N GLU A 27 -3.55 -0.27 -14.17
CA GLU A 27 -4.56 0.22 -15.11
C GLU A 27 -5.93 0.41 -14.46
N VAL A 28 -6.32 -0.46 -13.52
CA VAL A 28 -7.60 -0.37 -12.82
C VAL A 28 -7.57 0.72 -11.74
N LEU A 29 -6.55 0.72 -10.89
CA LEU A 29 -6.47 1.60 -9.72
C LEU A 29 -6.05 3.04 -10.07
N TYR A 30 -5.37 3.27 -11.19
CA TYR A 30 -5.08 4.65 -11.65
C TYR A 30 -6.00 5.10 -12.77
N ALA A 31 -7.18 4.48 -12.93
CA ALA A 31 -8.09 4.82 -14.02
C ALA A 31 -8.61 6.27 -13.92
N ASP A 32 -8.76 6.80 -12.70
CA ASP A 32 -9.12 8.19 -12.42
C ASP A 32 -7.90 9.09 -12.15
N GLY A 33 -6.70 8.50 -12.11
CA GLY A 33 -5.40 9.17 -12.00
C GLY A 33 -4.87 9.35 -10.59
N VAL A 34 -5.61 8.95 -9.55
CA VAL A 34 -5.20 9.04 -8.14
C VAL A 34 -5.49 7.71 -7.44
N ILE A 35 -4.89 7.48 -6.28
CA ILE A 35 -5.29 6.36 -5.42
C ILE A 35 -6.17 6.95 -4.34
N ASP A 36 -7.40 6.45 -4.20
CA ASP A 36 -8.28 6.83 -3.11
C ASP A 36 -8.16 5.90 -1.88
N LYS A 37 -8.93 6.19 -0.84
CA LYS A 37 -8.89 5.40 0.40
C LYS A 37 -9.38 3.97 0.21
N ASP A 38 -10.36 3.73 -0.64
CA ASP A 38 -10.89 2.38 -0.90
C ASP A 38 -9.88 1.55 -1.69
N GLU A 39 -9.18 2.16 -2.65
CA GLU A 39 -8.10 1.55 -3.40
C GLU A 39 -6.86 1.29 -2.53
N ALA A 40 -6.50 2.23 -1.65
CA ALA A 40 -5.43 2.03 -0.68
C ALA A 40 -5.77 0.89 0.31
N ASN A 41 -7.02 0.81 0.77
CA ASN A 41 -7.48 -0.32 1.59
C ASN A 41 -7.36 -1.65 0.83
N PHE A 42 -7.77 -1.65 -0.44
CA PHE A 42 -7.69 -2.82 -1.31
C PHE A 42 -6.25 -3.31 -1.54
N LEU A 43 -5.30 -2.39 -1.72
CA LEU A 43 -3.88 -2.71 -1.83
C LEU A 43 -3.33 -3.39 -0.57
N PHE A 44 -3.70 -2.92 0.62
CA PHE A 44 -3.33 -3.58 1.88
C PHE A 44 -3.94 -4.99 1.96
N GLU A 45 -5.22 -5.15 1.62
CA GLU A 45 -5.84 -6.48 1.61
C GLU A 45 -5.16 -7.48 0.66
N LEU A 46 -4.65 -7.00 -0.47
CA LEU A 46 -3.86 -7.82 -1.38
C LEU A 46 -2.50 -8.15 -0.78
N ASN A 47 -1.80 -7.16 -0.23
CA ASN A 47 -0.49 -7.36 0.39
C ASN A 47 -0.54 -8.41 1.50
N ASP A 48 -1.52 -8.31 2.40
CA ASP A 48 -1.75 -9.27 3.48
C ASP A 48 -1.99 -10.67 2.92
N ALA A 49 -2.78 -10.79 1.84
CA ALA A 49 -3.15 -12.06 1.24
C ALA A 49 -1.97 -12.77 0.54
N VAL A 50 -0.97 -12.02 0.06
CA VAL A 50 0.22 -12.57 -0.61
C VAL A 50 1.49 -12.43 0.23
N SER A 51 1.37 -12.04 1.50
CA SER A 51 2.51 -11.81 2.38
C SER A 51 3.30 -13.10 2.62
N GLY A 52 4.63 -13.04 2.44
CA GLY A 52 5.52 -14.21 2.56
C GLY A 52 5.58 -15.12 1.33
N HIS A 53 4.88 -14.77 0.24
CA HIS A 53 4.96 -15.47 -1.04
C HIS A 53 6.03 -14.86 -1.98
N ASP A 54 6.37 -15.57 -3.06
CA ASP A 54 7.39 -15.15 -4.05
C ASP A 54 6.82 -14.15 -5.06
N ASN A 55 6.28 -13.05 -4.56
CA ASN A 55 5.71 -11.98 -5.38
C ASN A 55 6.80 -11.34 -6.25
N HIS A 56 6.42 -10.93 -7.45
CA HIS A 56 7.35 -10.29 -8.35
C HIS A 56 7.81 -8.92 -7.77
N PRO A 57 9.09 -8.52 -7.88
CA PRO A 57 9.59 -7.26 -7.30
C PRO A 57 8.90 -5.97 -7.76
N SER A 58 8.09 -6.04 -8.83
CA SER A 58 7.25 -4.92 -9.24
C SER A 58 6.08 -4.68 -8.31
N TRP A 59 5.61 -5.71 -7.59
CA TRP A 59 4.55 -5.59 -6.60
C TRP A 59 4.96 -4.64 -5.48
N ASN A 60 6.09 -4.93 -4.82
CA ASN A 60 6.61 -4.09 -3.73
C ASN A 60 6.76 -2.63 -4.17
N LYS A 61 7.41 -2.40 -5.32
CA LYS A 61 7.60 -1.06 -5.87
C LYS A 61 6.28 -0.34 -6.15
N PHE A 62 5.30 -1.07 -6.67
CA PHE A 62 3.98 -0.51 -6.97
C PHE A 62 3.24 -0.17 -5.68
N PHE A 63 3.14 -1.12 -4.74
CA PHE A 63 2.50 -0.92 -3.45
C PHE A 63 3.08 0.27 -2.70
N VAL A 64 4.42 0.32 -2.54
CA VAL A 64 5.11 1.40 -1.85
C VAL A 64 4.83 2.74 -2.52
N LYS A 65 4.91 2.81 -3.85
CA LYS A 65 4.64 4.04 -4.59
C LYS A 65 3.18 4.49 -4.44
N ALA A 66 2.23 3.58 -4.60
CA ALA A 66 0.80 3.88 -4.57
C ALA A 66 0.38 4.42 -3.19
N ILE A 67 0.77 3.75 -2.11
CA ILE A 67 0.45 4.20 -0.74
C ILE A 67 1.22 5.47 -0.37
N THR A 68 2.46 5.65 -0.85
CA THR A 68 3.20 6.91 -0.66
C THR A 68 2.49 8.08 -1.32
N SER A 69 2.05 7.94 -2.57
CA SER A 69 1.29 8.99 -3.25
C SER A 69 -0.04 9.27 -2.55
N PHE A 70 -0.77 8.24 -2.11
CA PHE A 70 -2.02 8.41 -1.36
C PHE A 70 -1.84 9.26 -0.10
N LEU A 71 -0.75 9.05 0.66
CA LEU A 71 -0.51 9.74 1.93
C LEU A 71 0.23 11.07 1.82
N LEU A 72 0.97 11.31 0.74
CA LEU A 72 1.80 12.53 0.60
C LEU A 72 1.28 13.51 -0.45
N GLU A 73 0.33 13.10 -1.29
CA GLU A 73 -0.26 13.93 -2.33
C GLU A 73 -1.73 14.30 -2.03
N ASP A 74 -2.13 14.20 -0.76
CA ASP A 74 -3.46 14.59 -0.29
C ASP A 74 -3.65 16.13 -0.30
N GLU A 75 -4.90 16.60 -0.22
CA GLU A 75 -5.22 18.04 -0.26
C GLU A 75 -5.13 18.74 1.11
N VAL A 76 -5.13 18.00 2.21
CA VAL A 76 -5.21 18.51 3.59
C VAL A 76 -3.82 18.82 4.14
N SER A 77 -2.86 17.92 3.97
CA SER A 77 -1.49 18.01 4.47
C SER A 77 -0.40 17.56 3.46
N PRO A 78 -0.30 18.19 2.26
CA PRO A 78 0.61 17.72 1.22
C PRO A 78 2.07 17.55 1.66
N GLY A 79 2.56 16.31 1.59
CA GLY A 79 3.91 15.90 1.93
C GLY A 79 4.15 15.69 3.42
N GLU A 80 3.12 15.67 4.24
CA GLU A 80 3.15 15.39 5.68
C GLU A 80 2.17 14.27 5.97
N ILE A 81 2.50 13.37 6.91
CA ILE A 81 1.54 12.39 7.39
C ILE A 81 0.90 12.98 8.65
N ASP A 82 -0.39 13.29 8.56
CA ASP A 82 -1.15 13.83 9.69
C ASP A 82 -1.54 12.76 10.71
N ASP A 83 -2.23 13.16 11.79
CA ASP A 83 -2.61 12.24 12.86
C ASP A 83 -3.62 11.17 12.40
N ASP A 84 -4.58 11.52 11.54
CA ASP A 84 -5.63 10.62 11.05
C ASP A 84 -5.03 9.59 10.08
N GLU A 85 -4.17 10.04 9.19
CA GLU A 85 -3.39 9.20 8.27
C GLU A 85 -2.45 8.26 9.01
N ALA A 86 -1.78 8.77 10.06
CA ALA A 86 -0.90 7.95 10.89
C ALA A 86 -1.67 6.92 11.71
N GLU A 87 -2.88 7.24 12.18
CA GLU A 87 -3.79 6.27 12.80
C GLU A 87 -4.22 5.19 11.81
N TRP A 88 -4.63 5.57 10.60
CA TRP A 88 -5.02 4.63 9.57
C TRP A 88 -3.86 3.72 9.15
N LEU A 89 -2.69 4.27 8.82
CA LEU A 89 -1.54 3.49 8.38
C LEU A 89 -1.03 2.56 9.49
N TYR A 90 -0.98 3.05 10.73
CA TYR A 90 -0.60 2.22 11.88
C TYR A 90 -1.56 1.04 12.06
N ALA A 91 -2.87 1.27 11.92
CA ALA A 91 -3.86 0.20 12.03
C ALA A 91 -3.76 -0.83 10.90
N LYS A 92 -3.38 -0.40 9.69
CA LYS A 92 -3.13 -1.31 8.56
C LYS A 92 -1.92 -2.19 8.81
N VAL A 93 -0.77 -1.59 9.11
CA VAL A 93 0.52 -2.29 9.28
C VAL A 93 0.58 -3.19 10.52
N ILE A 94 -0.25 -2.94 11.54
CA ILE A 94 -0.36 -3.81 12.72
C ILE A 94 -1.52 -4.80 12.62
N GLY A 95 -2.45 -4.59 11.68
CA GLY A 95 -3.73 -5.26 11.64
C GLY A 95 -3.66 -6.78 11.47
N ASP A 96 -2.67 -7.27 10.72
CA ASP A 96 -2.41 -8.69 10.46
C ASP A 96 -1.50 -9.34 11.53
N GLY A 97 -0.95 -8.53 12.45
CA GLY A 97 -0.08 -8.95 13.54
C GLY A 97 1.41 -9.06 13.18
N GLN A 98 1.83 -8.72 11.96
CA GLN A 98 3.23 -8.75 11.53
C GLN A 98 3.55 -7.59 10.58
N VAL A 99 4.66 -6.89 10.81
CA VAL A 99 5.16 -5.94 9.82
C VAL A 99 5.97 -6.72 8.79
N ASP A 100 5.46 -6.85 7.57
CA ASP A 100 6.13 -7.60 6.53
C ASP A 100 7.24 -6.79 5.81
N GLY A 101 7.94 -7.45 4.88
CA GLY A 101 9.04 -6.82 4.16
C GLY A 101 8.62 -5.64 3.28
N VAL A 102 7.42 -5.70 2.70
CA VAL A 102 6.86 -4.66 1.82
C VAL A 102 6.40 -3.46 2.66
N GLU A 103 5.73 -3.72 3.78
CA GLU A 103 5.28 -2.67 4.71
C GLU A 103 6.46 -1.96 5.37
N LYS A 104 7.53 -2.69 5.69
CA LYS A 104 8.77 -2.08 6.15
C LYS A 104 9.38 -1.17 5.08
N GLU A 105 9.41 -1.61 3.82
CA GLU A 105 9.87 -0.78 2.69
C GLU A 105 9.01 0.49 2.54
N LEU A 106 7.69 0.37 2.71
CA LEU A 106 6.77 1.50 2.74
C LEU A 106 7.10 2.49 3.85
N LEU A 107 7.26 2.03 5.09
CA LEU A 107 7.57 2.88 6.24
C LEU A 107 8.94 3.58 6.08
N GLU A 108 9.94 2.87 5.57
CA GLU A 108 11.25 3.45 5.27
C GLU A 108 11.17 4.50 4.14
N ASN A 109 10.36 4.25 3.11
CA ASN A 109 10.13 5.21 2.03
C ASN A 109 9.42 6.47 2.52
N LEU A 110 8.32 6.32 3.26
CA LEU A 110 7.57 7.42 3.85
C LEU A 110 8.46 8.26 4.77
N LYS A 111 9.27 7.63 5.62
CA LYS A 111 10.21 8.35 6.50
C LYS A 111 11.22 9.20 5.72
N LYS A 112 11.59 8.78 4.51
CA LYS A 112 12.55 9.48 3.66
C LYS A 112 11.90 10.61 2.87
N GLU A 113 10.67 10.41 2.39
CA GLU A 113 9.98 11.35 1.49
C GLU A 113 9.11 12.38 2.23
N ALA A 114 8.50 12.00 3.35
CA ALA A 114 7.63 12.88 4.12
C ALA A 114 8.44 13.98 4.81
N LYS A 115 7.92 15.22 4.78
CA LYS A 115 8.45 16.35 5.54
C LYS A 115 8.25 16.16 7.05
N SER A 116 7.16 15.47 7.40
CA SER A 116 6.80 15.10 8.77
C SER A 116 6.43 13.63 8.80
N PHE A 117 7.09 12.87 9.68
CA PHE A 117 6.84 11.44 9.87
C PHE A 117 6.54 11.16 11.36
N PRO A 118 5.31 10.74 11.70
CA PRO A 118 4.88 10.53 13.08
C PRO A 118 5.68 9.48 13.86
N THR A 119 6.02 9.79 15.12
CA THR A 119 6.83 8.91 15.99
C THR A 119 6.19 7.54 16.23
N LYS A 120 4.85 7.44 16.17
CA LYS A 120 4.15 6.15 16.29
C LYS A 120 4.52 5.18 15.16
N LEU A 121 4.71 5.69 13.94
CA LEU A 121 5.14 4.92 12.77
C LEU A 121 6.64 4.62 12.86
N GLU A 122 7.45 5.53 13.42
CA GLU A 122 8.86 5.23 13.71
C GLU A 122 9.03 4.07 14.70
N GLY A 123 8.07 3.88 15.60
CA GLY A 123 8.04 2.75 16.53
C GLY A 123 7.96 1.39 15.84
N LEU A 124 7.43 1.33 14.62
CA LEU A 124 7.26 0.10 13.83
C LEU A 124 8.54 -0.35 13.13
N LEU A 125 9.52 0.55 12.96
CA LEU A 125 10.80 0.26 12.30
C LEU A 125 11.87 -0.33 13.24
N LYS A 126 11.54 -0.56 14.51
CA LYS A 126 12.50 -0.92 15.58
C LYS A 126 12.69 -2.41 15.78
#